data_AF-A0A6N3A6J1-F1
#
_entry.id   AF-A0A6N3A6J1-F1
#
_cell.length_a   1.000
_cell.length_b   1.000
_cell.length_c   1.000
_cell.angle_alpha   90.00
_cell.angle_beta   90.00
_cell.angle_gamma   90.00
#
_symmetry.space_group_name_H-M   'P 1'
#
loop_
_entity.id
_entity.type
_entity.pdbx_description
1 polymer ?
#
loop_
_entity_poly.entity_id
_entity_poly.type
_entity_poly.pdbx_seq_one_letter_code
_entity_poly.pdbx_strand_id
1 'polypeptide(L)'
;MKEYAIYVARVRKYTSEMNLNDAVARAIDECIKEGILVEFLRKNRSEVKMVSILEYDKEWEEKKLRKAEYEAGKSDGIEIAEERMIHNMIKLDFPIEKIAEVTGKSPLEIEQYLQSNRQ
;
A
#
# COMPACT_ATOMS: atom_id res chain seq x y z
N MET A 1 -19.07 -13.53 16.69
CA MET A 1 -17.95 -12.95 15.91
C MET A 1 -16.88 -13.98 15.47
N LYS A 2 -16.81 -15.20 16.04
CA LYS A 2 -15.80 -16.22 15.66
C LYS A 2 -16.07 -16.90 14.30
N GLU A 3 -17.32 -17.23 13.99
CA GLU A 3 -17.67 -17.97 12.76
C GLU A 3 -17.51 -17.14 11.47
N TYR A 4 -17.84 -15.85 11.52
CA TYR A 4 -17.61 -14.96 10.39
C TYR A 4 -16.12 -14.79 10.08
N ALA A 5 -15.27 -14.74 11.11
CA ALA A 5 -13.81 -14.72 10.92
C ALA A 5 -13.31 -16.01 10.24
N ILE A 6 -13.90 -17.17 10.55
CA ILE A 6 -13.58 -18.44 9.88
C ILE A 6 -13.98 -18.40 8.40
N TYR A 7 -15.17 -17.87 8.10
CA TYR A 7 -15.62 -17.66 6.72
C TYR A 7 -14.64 -16.75 5.94
N VAL A 8 -14.29 -15.58 6.49
CA VAL A 8 -13.36 -14.64 5.84
C VAL A 8 -11.98 -15.27 5.63
N ALA A 9 -11.47 -16.02 6.62
CA ALA A 9 -10.19 -16.71 6.50
C ALA A 9 -10.20 -17.75 5.37
N ARG A 10 -11.33 -18.46 5.16
CA ARG A 10 -11.48 -19.41 4.04
C ARG A 10 -11.54 -18.71 2.69
N VAL A 11 -12.29 -17.63 2.57
CA VAL A 11 -12.32 -16.83 1.33
C VAL A 11 -10.89 -16.41 0.96
N ARG A 12 -10.15 -15.84 1.93
CA ARG A 12 -8.74 -15.44 1.72
C ARG A 12 -7.86 -16.60 1.27
N LYS A 13 -7.97 -17.76 1.92
CA LYS A 13 -7.24 -18.96 1.51
C LYS A 13 -7.53 -19.32 0.05
N TYR A 14 -8.80 -19.40 -0.33
CA TYR A 14 -9.16 -19.81 -1.70
C TYR A 14 -8.82 -18.76 -2.75
N THR A 15 -8.83 -17.47 -2.43
CA THR A 15 -8.39 -16.43 -3.39
C THR A 15 -6.92 -16.55 -3.80
N SER A 16 -6.11 -17.33 -3.07
CA SER A 16 -4.72 -17.63 -3.48
C SER A 16 -4.62 -18.75 -4.52
N GLU A 17 -5.68 -19.55 -4.70
CA GLU A 17 -5.72 -20.73 -5.56
C GLU A 17 -6.71 -20.58 -6.73
N MET A 18 -7.73 -19.71 -6.61
CA MET A 18 -8.78 -19.51 -7.60
C MET A 18 -9.30 -18.06 -7.61
N ASN A 19 -10.13 -17.72 -8.59
CA ASN A 19 -10.73 -16.39 -8.66
C ASN A 19 -11.68 -16.12 -7.47
N LEU A 20 -11.89 -14.84 -7.16
CA LEU A 20 -12.67 -14.39 -6.00
C LEU A 20 -14.11 -14.91 -6.00
N ASN A 21 -14.75 -14.98 -7.17
CA ASN A 21 -16.13 -15.47 -7.28
C ASN A 21 -16.25 -16.94 -6.86
N ASP A 22 -15.32 -17.78 -7.33
CA ASP A 22 -15.28 -19.20 -7.02
C ASP A 22 -14.83 -19.44 -5.58
N ALA A 23 -13.86 -18.65 -5.09
CA ALA A 23 -13.39 -18.69 -3.72
C ALA A 23 -14.52 -18.40 -2.71
N VAL A 24 -15.33 -17.37 -2.98
CA VAL A 24 -16.48 -17.01 -2.15
C VAL A 24 -17.56 -18.09 -2.21
N ALA A 25 -17.90 -18.58 -3.41
CA ALA A 25 -18.92 -19.63 -3.56
C ALA A 25 -18.52 -20.90 -2.79
N ARG A 26 -17.27 -21.33 -2.95
CA ARG A 26 -16.72 -22.49 -2.25
C ARG A 26 -16.69 -22.30 -0.73
N ALA A 27 -16.26 -21.13 -0.26
CA ALA A 27 -16.23 -20.83 1.17
C ALA A 27 -17.63 -20.89 1.79
N ILE A 28 -18.66 -20.37 1.09
CA ILE A 28 -20.06 -20.45 1.54
C ILE A 28 -20.51 -21.91 1.66
N ASP A 29 -20.29 -22.72 0.63
CA ASP A 29 -20.73 -24.12 0.61
C ASP A 29 -20.07 -24.96 1.70
N GLU A 30 -18.76 -24.80 1.90
CA GLU A 30 -18.04 -25.53 2.94
C GLU A 30 -18.42 -25.04 4.35
N CYS A 31 -18.64 -23.75 4.57
CA CYS A 31 -19.12 -23.25 5.86
C CYS A 31 -20.51 -23.80 6.20
N ILE A 32 -21.44 -23.81 5.23
CA ILE A 32 -22.77 -24.41 5.42
C ILE A 32 -22.66 -25.91 5.76
N LYS A 33 -21.79 -26.63 5.04
CA LYS A 33 -21.58 -28.08 5.25
C LYS A 33 -21.02 -28.39 6.64
N GLU A 34 -20.15 -27.54 7.15
CA GLU A 34 -19.46 -27.75 8.43
C GLU A 34 -20.21 -27.17 9.64
N GLY A 35 -21.42 -26.62 9.46
CA GLY A 35 -22.18 -26.07 10.57
C GLY A 35 -21.77 -24.65 10.97
N ILE A 36 -20.99 -23.95 10.13
CA ILE A 36 -20.46 -22.61 10.41
C ILE A 36 -21.37 -21.57 9.75
N LEU A 37 -21.93 -20.66 10.56
CA LEU A 37 -22.72 -19.52 10.07
C LEU A 37 -23.93 -19.94 9.18
N VAL A 38 -24.45 -21.16 9.39
CA VAL A 38 -25.36 -21.83 8.45
C VAL A 38 -26.64 -21.06 8.19
N GLU A 39 -27.36 -20.65 9.23
CA GLU A 39 -28.65 -19.96 9.08
C GLU A 39 -28.50 -18.65 8.30
N PHE A 40 -27.46 -17.89 8.60
CA PHE A 40 -27.16 -16.63 7.93
C PHE A 40 -26.75 -16.85 6.47
N LEU A 41 -25.82 -17.77 6.20
CA LEU A 41 -25.34 -18.05 4.84
C LEU A 41 -26.43 -18.64 3.94
N ARG A 42 -27.32 -19.48 4.49
CA ARG A 42 -28.46 -20.01 3.74
C ARG A 42 -29.47 -18.92 3.40
N LYS A 43 -29.78 -18.04 4.36
CA LYS A 43 -30.76 -16.97 4.17
C LYS A 43 -30.27 -15.88 3.20
N ASN A 44 -28.97 -15.55 3.26
CA ASN A 44 -28.42 -14.37 2.58
C ASN A 44 -27.39 -14.72 1.50
N ARG A 45 -27.42 -15.94 0.94
CA ARG A 45 -26.36 -16.46 0.04
C ARG A 45 -25.94 -15.50 -1.07
N SER A 46 -26.89 -14.96 -1.82
CA SER A 46 -26.61 -14.05 -2.94
C SER A 46 -26.01 -12.73 -2.49
N GLU A 47 -26.56 -12.16 -1.40
CA GLU A 47 -26.09 -10.90 -0.84
C GLU A 47 -24.69 -11.06 -0.24
N VAL A 48 -24.45 -12.12 0.54
CA VAL A 48 -23.13 -12.43 1.09
C VAL A 48 -22.11 -12.60 -0.03
N LYS A 49 -22.46 -13.27 -1.13
CA LYS A 49 -21.56 -13.41 -2.28
C LYS A 49 -21.20 -12.04 -2.86
N MET A 50 -22.20 -11.21 -3.16
CA MET A 50 -22.01 -9.88 -3.75
C MET A 50 -21.19 -8.97 -2.83
N VAL A 51 -21.57 -8.88 -1.55
CA VAL A 51 -20.88 -8.05 -0.56
C VAL A 51 -19.44 -8.51 -0.39
N SER A 52 -19.20 -9.82 -0.28
CA SER A 52 -17.84 -10.35 -0.13
C SER A 52 -16.95 -10.02 -1.32
N ILE A 53 -17.50 -10.01 -2.54
CA ILE A 53 -16.73 -9.63 -3.74
C ILE A 53 -16.39 -8.14 -3.70
N LEU A 54 -17.40 -7.30 -3.47
CA LEU A 54 -17.25 -5.85 -3.45
C LEU A 54 -16.24 -5.38 -2.38
N GLU A 55 -16.35 -5.94 -1.17
CA GLU A 55 -15.44 -5.62 -0.06
C GLU A 55 -14.00 -6.02 -0.36
N TYR A 56 -13.79 -7.17 -1.01
CA TYR A 56 -12.45 -7.64 -1.34
C TYR A 56 -11.78 -6.79 -2.42
N ASP A 57 -12.52 -6.43 -3.46
CA ASP A 57 -12.03 -5.54 -4.53
C ASP A 57 -11.64 -4.18 -3.94
N LYS A 58 -12.50 -3.63 -3.06
CA LYS A 58 -12.20 -2.38 -2.34
C LYS A 58 -10.95 -2.50 -1.46
N GLU A 59 -10.82 -3.57 -0.68
CA GLU A 59 -9.63 -3.79 0.18
C GLU A 59 -8.35 -3.88 -0.67
N TRP A 60 -8.44 -4.49 -1.87
CA TRP A 60 -7.33 -4.58 -2.80
C TRP A 60 -6.93 -3.22 -3.38
N GLU A 61 -7.90 -2.42 -3.82
CA GLU A 61 -7.67 -1.05 -4.31
C GLU A 61 -7.05 -0.17 -3.23
N GLU A 62 -7.57 -0.20 -2.00
CA GLU A 62 -7.03 0.57 -0.87
C GLU A 62 -5.59 0.15 -0.54
N LYS A 63 -5.27 -1.14 -0.57
CA LYS A 63 -3.90 -1.62 -0.35
C LYS A 63 -2.95 -1.13 -1.43
N LYS A 64 -3.39 -1.12 -2.69
CA LYS A 64 -2.61 -0.60 -3.82
C LYS A 64 -2.34 0.89 -3.63
N LEU A 65 -3.36 1.68 -3.27
CA LEU A 65 -3.23 3.11 -3.01
C LEU A 65 -2.25 3.36 -1.85
N ARG A 66 -2.43 2.70 -0.71
CA ARG A 66 -1.55 2.86 0.46
C ARG A 66 -0.09 2.53 0.15
N LYS A 67 0.16 1.52 -0.68
CA LYS A 67 1.51 1.17 -1.12
C LYS A 67 2.10 2.29 -1.97
N ALA A 68 1.34 2.82 -2.93
CA ALA A 68 1.78 3.94 -3.76
C ALA A 68 2.04 5.21 -2.93
N GLU A 69 1.15 5.53 -2.00
CA GLU A 69 1.33 6.67 -1.08
C GLU A 69 2.56 6.51 -0.19
N TYR A 70 2.80 5.30 0.32
CA TYR A 70 4.00 5.01 1.11
C TYR A 70 5.29 5.13 0.29
N GLU A 71 5.30 4.61 -0.93
CA GLU A 71 6.45 4.71 -1.85
C GLU A 71 6.72 6.16 -2.25
N ALA A 72 5.68 6.93 -2.56
CA ALA A 72 5.77 8.37 -2.83
C ALA A 72 6.33 9.11 -1.60
N GLY A 73 5.74 8.93 -0.42
CA GLY A 73 6.21 9.58 0.81
C GLY A 73 7.63 9.19 1.20
N LYS A 74 8.07 7.96 0.91
CA LYS A 74 9.47 7.55 1.08
C LYS A 74 10.40 8.28 0.11
N SER A 75 10.00 8.41 -1.16
CA SER A 75 10.75 9.15 -2.18
C SER A 75 10.87 10.63 -1.78
N ASP A 76 9.75 11.27 -1.46
CA ASP A 76 9.71 12.67 -1.01
C ASP A 76 10.58 12.89 0.23
N GLY A 77 10.55 11.96 1.18
CA GLY A 77 11.38 12.02 2.39
C GLY A 77 12.88 11.95 2.10
N ILE A 78 13.30 11.15 1.12
CA ILE A 78 14.70 11.07 0.68
C ILE A 78 15.09 12.37 0.00
N GLU A 79 14.26 12.86 -0.93
CA GLU A 79 14.50 14.13 -1.63
C GLU A 79 14.64 15.28 -0.64
N ILE A 80 13.67 15.47 0.27
CA ILE A 80 13.71 16.52 1.31
C ILE A 80 14.98 16.41 2.18
N ALA A 81 15.41 15.19 2.51
CA ALA A 81 16.62 14.99 3.32
C ALA A 81 17.89 15.37 2.54
N GLU A 82 17.98 15.00 1.26
CA GLU A 82 19.08 15.39 0.37
C GLU A 82 19.14 16.90 0.18
N GLU A 83 18.02 17.56 -0.07
CA GLU A 83 17.95 19.01 -0.22
C GLU A 83 18.42 19.73 1.05
N ARG A 84 17.93 19.30 2.22
CA ARG A 84 18.36 19.85 3.52
C ARG A 84 19.85 19.65 3.76
N MET A 85 20.39 18.50 3.39
CA MET A 85 21.82 18.21 3.52
C MET A 85 22.64 19.17 2.64
N ILE A 86 22.27 19.34 1.37
CA ILE A 86 22.93 20.26 0.44
C ILE A 86 22.88 21.69 0.97
N HIS A 87 21.72 22.17 1.42
CA HIS A 87 21.57 23.50 2.01
C HIS A 87 22.45 23.70 3.24
N ASN A 88 22.57 22.69 4.10
CA ASN A 88 23.42 22.77 5.29
C ASN A 88 24.90 22.80 4.92
N MET A 89 25.33 22.01 3.93
CA MET A 89 26.73 22.03 3.45
C MET A 89 27.08 23.37 2.80
N ILE A 90 26.17 23.94 2.01
CA ILE A 90 26.30 25.28 1.45
C ILE A 90 26.44 26.32 2.57
N LYS A 91 25.58 26.28 3.60
CA LYS A 91 25.63 27.20 4.74
C LYS A 91 26.91 27.11 5.56
N LEU A 92 27.63 25.98 5.47
CA LEU A 92 28.91 25.74 6.11
C LEU A 92 30.10 26.00 5.16
N ASP A 93 29.86 26.65 4.03
CA ASP A 93 30.87 27.04 3.02
C ASP A 93 31.67 25.85 2.45
N PHE A 94 31.05 24.66 2.34
CA PHE A 94 31.67 23.53 1.66
C PHE A 94 31.82 23.82 0.14
N PRO A 95 32.95 23.45 -0.48
CA PRO A 95 33.12 23.56 -1.93
C PRO A 95 32.10 22.72 -2.70
N ILE A 96 31.63 23.25 -3.83
CA ILE A 96 30.60 22.61 -4.67
C ILE A 96 31.06 21.22 -5.13
N GLU A 97 32.33 21.07 -5.48
CA GLU A 97 32.93 19.80 -5.90
C GLU A 97 32.83 18.75 -4.79
N LYS A 98 32.97 19.17 -3.53
CA LYS A 98 32.86 18.26 -2.38
C LYS A 98 31.41 17.88 -2.09
N ILE A 99 30.48 18.81 -2.28
CA ILE A 99 29.04 18.53 -2.16
C ILE A 99 28.59 17.56 -3.26
N ALA A 100 29.08 17.72 -4.50
CA ALA A 100 28.83 16.82 -5.62
C ALA A 100 29.33 15.40 -5.34
N GLU A 101 30.53 15.26 -4.78
CA GLU A 101 31.09 13.96 -4.40
C GLU A 101 30.22 13.23 -3.35
N VAL A 102 29.72 13.95 -2.35
CA VAL A 102 28.94 13.37 -1.24
C VAL A 102 27.50 13.05 -1.66
N THR A 103 26.89 13.89 -2.49
CA THR A 103 25.47 13.76 -2.89
C THR A 103 25.28 12.97 -4.17
N GLY A 104 26.34 12.77 -4.96
CA GLY A 104 26.26 12.17 -6.29
C GLY A 104 25.61 13.06 -7.36
N LYS A 105 25.23 14.29 -7.02
CA LYS A 105 24.66 15.27 -7.96
C LYS A 105 25.75 16.01 -8.73
N SER A 106 25.39 16.51 -9.91
CA SER A 106 26.28 17.37 -10.68
C SER A 106 26.44 18.75 -10.03
N PRO A 107 27.58 19.44 -10.24
CA PRO A 107 27.77 20.83 -9.80
C PRO A 107 26.63 21.77 -10.24
N LEU A 108 26.08 21.56 -11.45
CA LEU A 108 24.98 22.36 -11.98
C LEU A 108 23.68 22.19 -11.17
N GLU A 109 23.37 20.96 -10.73
CA GLU A 109 22.21 20.71 -9.86
C GLU A 109 22.40 21.38 -8.50
N ILE A 110 23.62 21.36 -7.94
CA ILE A 110 23.93 22.02 -6.67
C ILE A 110 23.78 23.54 -6.78
N GLU A 111 24.16 24.13 -7.91
CA GLU A 111 23.97 25.56 -8.18
C GLU A 111 22.50 25.99 -8.20
N GLN A 112 21.58 25.10 -8.59
CA GLN A 112 20.13 25.39 -8.54
C GLN A 112 19.66 25.56 -7.09
N TYR A 113 20.20 24.76 -6.15
CA TYR A 113 19.89 24.89 -4.71
C TYR A 113 20.44 26.19 -4.09
N LEU A 114 21.48 26.79 -4.67
CA LEU A 114 22.00 28.11 -4.27
C LEU A 114 21.05 29.26 -4.67
N GLN A 115 20.34 29.11 -5.78
CA GLN A 115 19.42 30.13 -6.30
C GLN A 115 18.09 30.15 -5.54
N SER A 116 17.60 28.98 -5.11
CA SER A 116 16.35 28.86 -4.33
C SER A 116 16.45 29.38 -2.89
N ASN A 117 17.66 29.57 -2.34
CA ASN A 117 17.89 30.07 -0.97
C ASN A 117 17.94 31.61 -0.86
N ARG A 118 17.71 32.35 -1.97
CA ARG A 118 17.76 33.83 -2.03
C ARG A 118 16.39 34.53 -1.98
N GLN A 119 15.31 33.82 -1.64
CA GLN A 119 13.98 34.42 -1.40
C GLN A 119 13.67 34.56 0.08
#